data_AF-A0A957TNY2-F1
#
_entry.id   AF-A0A957TNY2-F1
#
_cell.length_a   1.000
_cell.length_b   1.000
_cell.length_c   1.000
_cell.angle_alpha   90.00
_cell.angle_beta   90.00
_cell.angle_gamma   90.00
#
_symmetry.space_group_name_H-M   'P 1'
#
loop_
_entity.id
_entity.type
_entity.pdbx_description
1 polymer ?
#
loop_
_entity_poly.entity_id
_entity_poly.type
_entity_poly.pdbx_seq_one_letter_code
_entity_poly.pdbx_strand_id
1 'polypeptide(L)'
;MIYLATLVFALGFTYLVTPWVGRLGLRWGLADQPGGRRRHKGIIPRTGGLALFLGFTATVLCTLLLPLLLPEQLTTWLPLRNDNNEL
;
A
#
# COMPACT_ATOMS: atom_id res chain seq x y z
N MET A 1 14.09 -1.79 -14.01
CA MET A 1 12.99 -2.78 -14.06
C MET A 1 12.35 -2.98 -12.69
N ILE A 2 13.12 -3.28 -11.64
CA ILE A 2 12.57 -3.51 -10.29
C ILE A 2 11.80 -2.32 -9.71
N TYR A 3 12.31 -1.09 -9.82
CA TYR A 3 11.61 0.10 -9.30
C TYR A 3 10.24 0.30 -9.94
N LEU A 4 10.10 -0.01 -11.25
CA LEU A 4 8.82 0.04 -11.94
C LEU A 4 7.88 -1.07 -11.45
N ALA A 5 8.39 -2.29 -11.24
CA ALA A 5 7.61 -3.39 -10.69
C ALA A 5 7.10 -3.08 -9.27
N THR A 6 7.97 -2.53 -8.40
CA THR A 6 7.61 -2.09 -7.05
C THR A 6 6.57 -0.97 -7.09
N LEU A 7 6.71 0.00 -7.99
CA LEU A 7 5.76 1.09 -8.16
C LEU A 7 4.40 0.59 -8.65
N VAL A 8 4.38 -0.27 -9.66
CA VAL A 8 3.14 -0.86 -10.22
C VAL A 8 2.45 -1.72 -9.15
N PHE A 9 3.22 -2.52 -8.40
CA PHE A 9 2.67 -3.32 -7.31
C PHE A 9 2.08 -2.44 -6.21
N ALA A 10 2.81 -1.43 -5.73
CA ALA A 10 2.33 -0.50 -4.71
C ALA A 10 1.06 0.24 -5.15
N LEU A 11 1.03 0.72 -6.40
CA LEU A 11 -0.13 1.38 -6.98
C LEU A 11 -1.33 0.43 -7.07
N GLY A 12 -1.13 -0.76 -7.64
CA GLY A 12 -2.19 -1.75 -7.81
C GLY A 12 -2.75 -2.22 -6.48
N PHE A 13 -1.86 -2.50 -5.51
CA PHE A 13 -2.26 -2.94 -4.18
C PHE A 13 -3.01 -1.84 -3.43
N THR A 14 -2.50 -0.61 -3.41
CA THR A 14 -3.18 0.52 -2.77
C THR A 14 -4.54 0.79 -3.41
N TYR A 15 -4.63 0.74 -4.74
CA TYR A 15 -5.88 0.91 -5.49
C TYR A 15 -6.92 -0.15 -5.10
N LEU A 16 -6.51 -1.43 -4.96
CA LEU A 16 -7.40 -2.51 -4.54
C LEU A 16 -7.84 -2.39 -3.08
N VAL A 17 -6.95 -1.95 -2.19
CA VAL A 17 -7.23 -1.80 -0.76
C VAL A 17 -8.10 -0.58 -0.46
N THR A 18 -8.02 0.47 -1.27
CA THR A 18 -8.76 1.73 -1.09
C THR A 18 -10.28 1.57 -0.92
N PRO A 19 -11.02 0.85 -1.80
CA PRO A 19 -12.46 0.66 -1.61
C PRO A 19 -12.80 -0.18 -0.37
N TRP A 20 -11.94 -1.14 0.00
CA TRP A 20 -12.14 -1.97 1.19
C TRP A 20 -12.00 -1.14 2.48
N VAL A 21 -10.95 -0.34 2.57
CA VAL A 21 -10.71 0.56 3.70
C VAL A 21 -11.75 1.68 3.78
N GLY A 22 -12.26 2.15 2.63
CA GLY A 22 -13.38 3.09 2.58
C GLY A 22 -14.65 2.50 3.20
N ARG A 23 -15.00 1.25 2.85
CA ARG A 23 -16.15 0.54 3.44
C ARG A 23 -15.98 0.30 4.94
N LEU A 24 -14.78 -0.06 5.39
CA LEU A 24 -14.46 -0.22 6.81
C LEU A 24 -14.56 1.12 7.57
N GLY A 25 -14.10 2.22 6.97
CA GLY A 25 -14.20 3.55 7.54
C GLY A 25 -15.65 4.01 7.75
N LEU A 26 -16.52 3.71 6.79
CA LEU A 26 -17.97 3.92 6.95
C LEU A 26 -18.56 3.03 8.05
N ARG A 27 -18.17 1.74 8.09
CA ARG A 27 -18.69 0.76 9.06
C ARG A 27 -18.26 1.06 10.50
N TRP A 28 -17.06 1.61 10.70
CA TRP A 28 -16.53 2.01 12.01
C TRP A 28 -16.91 3.44 12.42
N GLY A 29 -17.72 4.14 11.62
CA GLY A 29 -18.13 5.52 11.93
C GLY A 29 -17.00 6.55 11.78
N LEU A 30 -15.87 6.17 11.18
CA LEU A 30 -14.73 7.03 10.83
C LEU A 30 -15.04 7.84 9.56
N ALA A 31 -16.21 8.46 9.54
CA ALA A 31 -16.71 9.22 8.42
C ALA A 31 -17.15 10.60 8.86
N ASP A 32 -16.91 11.60 8.03
CA ASP A 32 -17.42 12.95 8.28
C ASP A 32 -18.89 13.00 7.86
N GLN A 33 -19.76 13.31 8.83
CA GLN A 33 -21.17 13.59 8.57
C GLN A 33 -21.32 15.07 8.21
N PRO A 34 -22.15 15.40 7.22
CA PRO A 34 -22.38 16.79 6.83
C PRO A 34 -23.11 17.57 7.94
N GLY A 35 -22.55 18.72 8.35
CA GLY A 35 -23.16 19.63 9.32
C GLY A 35 -22.45 20.98 9.42
N GLY A 36 -23.21 22.08 9.50
CA GLY A 36 -22.71 23.45 9.66
C GLY A 36 -22.05 24.04 8.39
N ARG A 37 -20.80 24.53 8.52
CA ARG A 37 -20.06 25.24 7.46
C ARG A 37 -19.56 24.33 6.31
N ARG A 38 -19.87 23.03 6.35
CA ARG A 38 -19.42 22.03 5.37
C ARG A 38 -20.53 21.67 4.39
N ARG A 39 -20.46 22.22 3.17
CA ARG A 39 -21.45 22.04 2.09
C ARG A 39 -21.22 20.79 1.22
N HIS A 40 -20.53 19.76 1.71
CA HIS A 40 -20.34 18.52 0.95
C HIS A 40 -21.57 17.61 1.08
N LYS A 41 -22.09 17.13 -0.05
CA LYS A 41 -23.14 16.12 -0.12
C LYS A 41 -22.53 14.73 0.07
N GLY A 42 -23.01 14.00 1.08
CA GLY A 42 -22.64 12.61 1.32
C GLY A 42 -21.67 12.41 2.50
N ILE A 43 -21.65 11.18 3.00
CA ILE A 43 -20.77 10.73 4.08
C ILE A 43 -19.40 10.40 3.45
N ILE A 44 -18.35 11.13 3.84
CA ILE A 44 -17.00 10.93 3.29
C ILE A 44 -16.15 10.18 4.33
N PRO A 45 -15.66 8.96 4.02
CA PRO A 45 -14.76 8.25 4.92
C PRO A 45 -13.40 8.95 5.01
N ARG A 46 -12.88 9.13 6.22
CA ARG A 46 -11.55 9.75 6.47
C ARG A 46 -10.41 8.74 6.49
N THR A 47 -10.66 7.51 6.04
CA THR A 47 -9.73 6.37 6.14
C THR A 47 -8.80 6.20 4.94
N GLY A 48 -8.73 7.16 4.01
CA GLY A 48 -7.85 7.07 2.83
C GLY A 48 -6.36 6.94 3.19
N GLY A 49 -5.90 7.61 4.24
CA GLY A 49 -4.51 7.48 4.72
C GLY A 49 -4.16 6.07 5.19
N LEU A 50 -5.13 5.32 5.70
CA LEU A 50 -4.94 3.93 6.12
C LEU A 50 -4.72 3.00 4.91
N ALA A 51 -5.40 3.25 3.78
CA ALA A 51 -5.16 2.50 2.55
C ALA A 51 -3.74 2.73 2.01
N LEU A 52 -3.26 3.98 2.03
CA LEU A 52 -1.91 4.32 1.62
C LEU A 52 -0.86 3.67 2.54
N PHE A 53 -1.06 3.75 3.86
CA PHE A 53 -0.15 3.14 4.84
C PHE A 53 -0.05 1.63 4.62
N LEU A 54 -1.18 0.94 4.50
CA LEU A 54 -1.19 -0.51 4.25
C LEU A 54 -0.50 -0.87 2.93
N GLY A 55 -0.73 -0.10 1.85
CA GLY A 55 -0.10 -0.35 0.57
C GLY A 55 1.41 -0.14 0.59
N PHE A 56 1.88 0.91 1.27
CA PHE A 56 3.29 1.15 1.48
C PHE A 56 3.94 0.06 2.33
N THR A 57 3.38 -0.24 3.51
CA THR A 57 3.91 -1.25 4.43
C THR A 57 3.95 -2.63 3.79
N ALA A 58 2.89 -3.04 3.09
CA ALA A 58 2.87 -4.32 2.38
C ALA A 58 3.94 -4.39 1.29
N THR A 59 4.14 -3.32 0.53
CA THR A 59 5.18 -3.27 -0.52
C THR A 59 6.59 -3.36 0.08
N VAL A 60 6.85 -2.64 1.17
CA VAL A 60 8.13 -2.69 1.88
C VAL A 60 8.38 -4.08 2.45
N LEU A 61 7.39 -4.65 3.15
CA LEU A 61 7.49 -6.00 3.70
C LEU A 61 7.70 -7.05 2.61
N CYS A 62 6.99 -6.96 1.48
CA CYS A 62 7.24 -7.84 0.34
C CYS A 62 8.68 -7.67 -0.16
N THR A 63 9.16 -6.45 -0.34
CA THR A 63 10.54 -6.22 -0.83
C THR A 63 11.59 -6.79 0.13
N LEU A 64 11.35 -6.74 1.45
CA LEU A 64 12.26 -7.25 2.47
C LEU A 64 12.15 -8.77 2.69
N LEU A 65 10.94 -9.33 2.72
CA LEU A 65 10.69 -10.73 3.08
C LEU A 65 10.80 -11.69 1.90
N LEU A 66 10.45 -11.25 0.69
CA LEU A 66 10.50 -12.08 -0.51
C LEU A 66 11.89 -12.69 -0.79
N PRO A 67 13.02 -11.96 -0.62
CA PRO A 67 14.35 -12.56 -0.76
C PRO A 67 14.72 -13.54 0.36
N LEU A 68 14.09 -13.47 1.54
CA LEU A 68 14.33 -14.42 2.63
C LEU A 68 13.57 -15.75 2.44
N LEU A 69 12.48 -15.73 1.67
CA LEU A 69 11.55 -16.86 1.54
C LEU A 69 11.71 -17.64 0.21
N LEU A 70 12.29 -17.02 -0.83
CA LEU A 70 12.38 -17.60 -2.17
C LEU A 70 13.82 -18.00 -2.55
N PRO A 71 13.97 -18.98 -3.44
CA PRO A 71 15.29 -19.44 -3.89
C PRO A 71 16.03 -18.40 -4.73
N GLU A 72 17.35 -18.49 -4.67
CA GLU A 72 18.30 -17.48 -5.14
C GLU A 72 18.25 -17.18 -6.64
N GLN A 73 17.69 -18.07 -7.44
CA GLN A 73 17.55 -17.91 -8.89
C GLN A 73 16.43 -16.92 -9.28
N LEU A 74 15.42 -16.73 -8.42
CA LEU A 74 14.31 -15.81 -8.68
C LEU A 74 14.56 -14.42 -8.08
N THR A 75 15.41 -14.35 -7.04
CA THR A 75 15.68 -13.14 -6.26
C THR A 75 16.95 -12.42 -6.70
N THR A 76 17.70 -12.96 -7.68
CA THR A 76 18.95 -12.36 -8.18
C THR A 76 18.73 -10.96 -8.77
N TRP A 77 17.53 -10.70 -9.28
CA TRP A 77 17.15 -9.40 -9.83
C TRP A 77 16.73 -8.39 -8.74
N LEU A 78 16.75 -8.78 -7.47
CA LEU A 78 16.34 -7.96 -6.33
C LEU A 78 17.53 -7.13 -5.78
N PRO A 79 17.41 -5.80 -5.66
CA PRO A 79 18.54 -4.92 -5.35
C PRO A 79 19.16 -5.17 -3.97
N LEU A 80 18.37 -5.55 -2.95
CA LEU A 80 18.88 -5.85 -1.60
C LEU A 80 19.79 -7.07 -1.54
N ARG A 81 19.77 -7.93 -2.56
CA ARG A 81 20.52 -9.18 -2.58
C ARG A 81 21.70 -9.18 -3.55
N ASN A 82 21.70 -8.27 -4.52
CA ASN A 82 22.68 -8.22 -5.63
C ASN A 82 23.50 -6.92 -5.61
N ASP A 83 23.80 -6.37 -4.43
CA ASP A 83 24.71 -5.24 -4.32
C ASP A 83 26.15 -5.74 -4.35
N ASN A 84 26.82 -5.52 -5.49
CA ASN A 84 28.21 -5.90 -5.71
C ASN A 84 29.18 -5.16 -4.76
N ASN A 85 28.74 -4.09 -4.10
CA ASN A 85 29.54 -3.28 -3.18
C ASN A 85 29.53 -3.82 -1.74
N GLU A 86 28.75 -4.85 -1.45
CA GLU A 86 28.73 -5.52 -0.13
C GLU A 86 29.65 -6.76 -0.04
N LEU A 87 30.50 -6.97 -1.07
CA LEU A 87 31.56 -7.99 -1.11
C LEU A 87 32.96 -7.37 -1.11
#